data_AF-A0A950ZTF4-F1
#
_entry.id   AF-A0A950ZTF4-F1
#
_cell.length_a   1.000
_cell.length_b   1.000
_cell.length_c   1.000
_cell.angle_alpha   90.00
_cell.angle_beta   90.00
_cell.angle_gamma   90.00
#
_symmetry.space_group_name_H-M   'P 1'
#
loop_
_entity.id
_entity.type
_entity.pdbx_description
1 polymer ?
#
loop_
_entity_poly.entity_id
_entity_poly.type
_entity_poly.pdbx_seq_one_letter_code
_entity_poly.pdbx_strand_id
1 'polypeptide(L)'
;MLRSVLVGQSGGPTAVINASLAGVIAQARARGAQRILGMRNGVLGLLRGEVLDLTHLDETRLERLKRTPSSALGSCRHKLDQARGETQQIVEFCQAHEVDAFIYIGGNDSADTSQRVAEAAQHSNLNLRVVGVPKTIDNDLAGTD
;
A
#
# COMPACT_ATOMS: atom_id res chain seq x y z
N MET A 1 5.90 0.09 -19.58
CA MET A 1 6.64 0.62 -18.41
C MET A 1 5.68 0.74 -17.25
N LEU A 2 6.16 0.68 -16.01
CA LEU A 2 5.33 0.87 -14.82
C LEU A 2 5.03 2.37 -14.66
N ARG A 3 3.76 2.77 -14.64
CA ARG A 3 3.28 4.15 -14.50
C ARG A 3 3.34 4.57 -13.04
N SER A 4 2.38 4.13 -12.24
CA SER A 4 2.29 4.50 -10.83
C SER A 4 2.24 3.26 -9.92
N VAL A 5 2.94 3.32 -8.79
CA VAL A 5 2.81 2.38 -7.67
C VAL A 5 2.15 3.10 -6.50
N LEU A 6 1.11 2.52 -5.92
CA LEU A 6 0.46 3.02 -4.71
C LEU A 6 0.77 2.07 -3.56
N VAL A 7 1.32 2.59 -2.45
CA VAL A 7 1.71 1.80 -1.28
C VAL A 7 1.10 2.36 0.01
N GLY A 8 0.60 1.48 0.87
CA GLY A 8 0.06 1.84 2.19
C GLY A 8 0.56 0.95 3.32
N GLN A 9 0.50 1.46 4.54
CA GLN A 9 0.81 0.74 5.78
C GLN A 9 -0.46 0.59 6.63
N SER A 10 -0.63 -0.56 7.28
CA SER A 10 -1.87 -0.92 7.97
C SER A 10 -1.64 -1.71 9.26
N GLY A 11 -2.60 -1.58 10.18
CA GLY A 11 -2.59 -2.24 11.48
C GLY A 11 -1.57 -1.66 12.47
N GLY A 12 -1.19 -2.47 13.46
CA GLY A 12 -0.22 -2.06 14.47
C GLY A 12 1.18 -1.80 13.87
N PRO A 13 1.81 -0.64 14.17
CA PRO A 13 3.19 -0.37 13.77
C PRO A 13 4.17 -1.42 14.32
N THR A 14 5.28 -1.63 13.63
CA THR A 14 6.36 -2.52 14.09
C THR A 14 7.72 -1.80 14.02
N ALA A 15 8.77 -2.42 14.55
CA ALA A 15 10.13 -1.89 14.46
C ALA A 15 10.66 -1.82 13.01
N VAL A 16 10.08 -2.59 12.08
CA VAL A 16 10.65 -2.81 10.73
C VAL A 16 9.68 -2.60 9.57
N ILE A 17 8.42 -2.21 9.82
CA ILE A 17 7.42 -1.97 8.74
C ILE A 17 7.89 -0.94 7.70
N ASN A 18 8.73 0.02 8.11
CA ASN A 18 9.32 1.00 7.20
C ASN A 18 10.43 0.42 6.31
N ALA A 19 11.07 -0.68 6.71
CA ALA A 19 12.00 -1.40 5.84
C ALA A 19 11.26 -2.03 4.64
N SER A 20 10.07 -2.59 4.87
CA SER A 20 9.19 -3.07 3.80
C SER A 20 8.78 -1.94 2.85
N LEU A 21 8.36 -0.80 3.39
CA LEU A 21 8.02 0.39 2.59
C LEU A 21 9.22 0.86 1.76
N ALA A 22 10.41 0.93 2.36
CA ALA A 22 11.62 1.31 1.65
C ALA A 22 11.97 0.32 0.53
N GLY A 23 11.78 -0.99 0.75
CA GLY A 23 11.95 -2.02 -0.27
C GLY A 23 11.01 -1.83 -1.47
N VAL A 24 9.74 -1.50 -1.20
CA VAL A 24 8.75 -1.17 -2.25
C VAL A 24 9.20 0.04 -3.07
N ILE A 25 9.61 1.14 -2.40
CA ILE A 25 10.07 2.36 -3.08
C ILE A 25 11.30 2.06 -3.95
N ALA A 26 12.29 1.36 -3.39
CA ALA A 26 13.52 1.00 -4.11
C ALA A 26 13.23 0.15 -5.36
N GLN A 27 12.38 -0.87 -5.23
CA GLN A 27 12.03 -1.74 -6.36
C GLN A 27 11.17 -1.03 -7.41
N ALA A 28 10.22 -0.18 -6.99
CA ALA A 28 9.44 0.63 -7.93
C ALA A 28 10.35 1.50 -8.80
N ARG A 29 11.37 2.14 -8.20
CA ARG A 29 12.39 2.92 -8.94
C ARG A 29 13.22 2.07 -9.88
N ALA A 30 13.73 0.93 -9.41
CA ALA A 30 14.54 0.03 -10.22
C ALA A 30 13.77 -0.49 -11.45
N ARG A 31 12.43 -0.59 -11.36
CA ARG A 31 11.54 -0.96 -12.47
C ARG A 31 11.07 0.22 -13.32
N GLY A 32 11.55 1.42 -13.05
CA GLY A 32 11.24 2.63 -13.81
C GLY A 32 9.83 3.17 -13.57
N ALA A 33 9.27 3.01 -12.36
CA ALA A 33 8.00 3.65 -11.99
C ALA A 33 8.11 5.18 -12.17
N GLN A 34 7.14 5.78 -12.87
CA GLN A 34 7.08 7.24 -13.04
C GLN A 34 6.60 7.94 -11.76
N ARG A 35 5.67 7.32 -11.02
CA ARG A 35 5.13 7.84 -9.76
C ARG A 35 5.12 6.77 -8.68
N ILE A 36 5.45 7.17 -7.46
CA ILE A 36 5.32 6.34 -6.26
C ILE A 36 4.48 7.11 -5.26
N LEU A 37 3.27 6.63 -5.01
CA LEU A 37 2.26 7.25 -4.16
C LEU A 37 2.16 6.52 -2.83
N GLY A 38 2.12 7.26 -1.72
CA GLY A 38 1.94 6.74 -0.37
C GLY A 38 0.56 7.07 0.21
N MET A 39 -0.17 6.07 0.71
CA MET A 39 -1.44 6.28 1.40
C MET A 39 -1.17 6.82 2.81
N ARG A 40 -1.51 8.09 3.09
CA ARG A 40 -1.41 8.62 4.45
C ARG A 40 -2.43 7.89 5.32
N ASN A 41 -2.03 7.36 6.47
CA ASN A 41 -2.90 6.61 7.38
C ASN A 41 -3.63 5.41 6.72
N GLY A 42 -2.97 4.73 5.77
CA GLY A 42 -3.50 3.53 5.10
C GLY A 42 -4.73 3.80 4.23
N VAL A 43 -5.57 2.79 4.00
CA VAL A 43 -6.75 2.92 3.11
C VAL A 43 -7.73 4.01 3.54
N LEU A 44 -7.81 4.33 4.84
CA LEU A 44 -8.70 5.40 5.32
C LEU A 44 -8.30 6.78 4.79
N GLY A 45 -7.00 7.10 4.74
CA GLY A 45 -6.58 8.36 4.14
C GLY A 45 -6.69 8.34 2.62
N LEU A 46 -6.49 7.19 1.97
CA LEU A 46 -6.76 7.04 0.53
C LEU A 46 -8.22 7.40 0.19
N LEU A 47 -9.19 6.88 0.96
CA LEU A 47 -10.62 7.21 0.82
C LEU A 47 -10.94 8.70 1.07
N ARG A 48 -10.03 9.43 1.74
CA ARG A 48 -10.12 10.87 1.98
C ARG A 48 -9.30 11.70 0.98
N GLY A 49 -8.64 11.06 0.01
CA GLY A 49 -7.74 11.73 -0.94
C GLY A 49 -6.40 12.16 -0.34
N GLU A 50 -6.03 11.66 0.84
CA GLU A 50 -4.78 11.99 1.53
C GLU A 50 -3.63 11.09 1.02
N VAL A 51 -2.99 11.51 -0.07
CA VAL A 51 -1.89 10.78 -0.70
C VAL A 51 -0.61 11.62 -0.73
N LEU A 52 0.52 10.96 -0.47
CA LEU A 52 1.85 11.57 -0.48
C LEU A 52 2.61 11.15 -1.74
N ASP A 53 3.34 12.08 -2.35
CA ASP A 53 4.28 11.74 -3.43
C ASP A 53 5.65 11.35 -2.83
N LEU A 54 6.06 10.11 -3.11
CA LEU A 54 7.32 9.51 -2.65
C LEU A 54 8.35 9.36 -3.78
N THR A 55 8.01 9.80 -5.00
CA THR A 55 8.79 9.58 -6.23
C THR A 55 10.24 10.03 -6.06
N HIS A 56 10.44 11.22 -5.47
CA HIS A 56 11.74 11.87 -5.33
C HIS A 56 12.37 11.76 -3.93
N LEU A 57 11.92 10.83 -3.08
CA LEU A 57 12.54 10.59 -1.77
C LEU A 57 14.04 10.24 -1.92
N ASP A 58 14.94 11.09 -1.47
CA ASP A 58 16.38 10.86 -1.66
C ASP A 58 16.89 9.58 -0.95
N GLU A 59 18.03 9.06 -1.43
CA GLU A 59 18.59 7.79 -0.91
C GLU A 59 18.94 7.87 0.58
N THR A 60 19.35 9.04 1.08
CA THR A 60 19.65 9.23 2.50
C THR A 60 18.40 9.09 3.35
N ARG A 61 17.28 9.68 2.91
CA ARG A 61 15.98 9.50 3.56
C ARG A 61 15.46 8.08 3.44
N LEU A 62 15.66 7.41 2.30
CA LEU A 62 15.28 6.02 2.12
C LEU A 62 16.06 5.09 3.07
N GLU A 63 17.36 5.31 3.23
CA GLU A 63 18.21 4.60 4.19
C GLU A 63 17.80 4.87 5.64
N ARG A 64 17.43 6.10 5.99
CA ARG A 64 16.88 6.43 7.31
C ARG A 64 15.54 5.75 7.56
N LEU A 65 14.68 5.71 6.54
CA LEU A 65 13.36 5.07 6.63
C LEU A 65 13.48 3.59 7.02
N LYS A 66 14.42 2.86 6.41
CA LYS A 66 14.71 1.44 6.73
C LYS A 66 15.00 1.18 8.21
N ARG A 67 15.55 2.18 8.92
CA ARG A 67 16.00 2.08 10.32
C ARG A 67 15.08 2.83 11.29
N THR A 68 13.98 3.40 10.81
CA THR A 68 13.02 4.14 11.63
C THR A 68 11.88 3.21 12.04
N PRO A 69 11.60 3.03 13.34
CA PRO A 69 10.47 2.23 13.79
C PRO A 69 9.13 2.93 13.49
N SER A 70 8.02 2.26 13.82
CA SER A 70 6.67 2.75 13.57
C SER A 70 6.31 2.82 12.08
N SER A 71 5.10 3.27 11.74
CA SER A 71 4.65 3.45 10.36
C SER A 71 4.88 4.89 9.89
N ALA A 72 5.82 5.12 8.97
CA ALA A 72 6.15 6.45 8.48
C ALA A 72 5.00 7.13 7.70
N LEU A 73 4.16 6.35 7.02
CA LEU A 73 2.96 6.88 6.35
C LEU A 73 1.78 7.08 7.32
N GLY A 74 1.95 6.72 8.60
CA GLY A 74 0.83 6.43 9.49
C GLY A 74 0.16 5.10 9.14
N SER A 75 -0.88 4.75 9.88
CA SER A 75 -1.60 3.50 9.73
C SER A 75 -3.07 3.67 10.15
N CYS A 76 -3.92 2.72 9.79
CA CYS A 76 -5.29 2.62 10.29
C CYS A 76 -5.66 1.16 10.59
N ARG A 77 -6.85 0.97 11.18
CA ARG A 77 -7.52 -0.33 11.38
C ARG A 77 -8.89 -0.37 10.68
N HIS A 78 -9.06 0.48 9.67
CA HIS A 78 -10.32 0.58 8.92
C HIS A 78 -10.52 -0.69 8.08
N LYS A 79 -11.67 -1.32 8.22
CA LYS A 79 -12.09 -2.44 7.36
C LYS A 79 -13.02 -1.88 6.28
N LEU A 80 -12.80 -2.28 5.03
CA LEU A 80 -13.57 -1.75 3.91
C LEU A 80 -15.06 -2.10 4.04
N ASP A 81 -15.91 -1.09 4.00
CA ASP A 81 -17.36 -1.19 4.03
C ASP A 81 -17.91 -1.29 2.60
N GLN A 82 -18.41 -2.48 2.25
CA GLN A 82 -18.99 -2.74 0.94
C GLN A 82 -20.28 -1.96 0.70
N ALA A 83 -21.08 -1.71 1.74
CA ALA A 83 -22.34 -0.96 1.61
C ALA A 83 -22.09 0.51 1.24
N ARG A 84 -20.90 1.03 1.58
CA ARG A 84 -20.43 2.37 1.21
C ARG A 84 -19.69 2.41 -0.13
N GLY A 85 -19.46 1.27 -0.78
CA GLY A 85 -18.76 1.19 -2.05
C GLY A 85 -17.27 1.55 -1.97
N GLU A 86 -16.63 1.39 -0.81
CA GLU A 86 -15.25 1.87 -0.59
C GLU A 86 -14.22 1.16 -1.47
N THR A 87 -14.45 -0.11 -1.82
CA THR A 87 -13.63 -0.86 -2.79
C THR A 87 -13.67 -0.21 -4.16
N GLN A 88 -14.85 0.22 -4.61
CA GLN A 88 -15.04 0.90 -5.88
C GLN A 88 -14.34 2.26 -5.90
N GLN A 89 -14.43 3.03 -4.81
CA GLN A 89 -13.71 4.31 -4.68
C GLN A 89 -12.19 4.13 -4.81
N ILE A 90 -11.63 3.06 -4.25
CA ILE A 90 -10.21 2.74 -4.38
C ILE A 90 -9.85 2.39 -5.83
N VAL A 91 -10.69 1.61 -6.52
CA VAL A 91 -10.49 1.24 -7.93
C VAL A 91 -10.54 2.49 -8.82
N GLU A 92 -11.51 3.36 -8.61
CA GLU A 92 -11.65 4.65 -9.31
C GLU A 92 -10.44 5.54 -9.09
N PHE A 93 -9.94 5.62 -7.84
CA PHE A 93 -8.70 6.31 -7.54
C PHE A 93 -7.53 5.74 -8.35
N CYS A 94 -7.38 4.40 -8.34
CA CYS A 94 -6.31 3.72 -9.04
C CYS A 94 -6.37 3.98 -10.56
N GLN A 95 -7.58 3.95 -11.13
CA GLN A 95 -7.79 4.26 -12.54
C GLN A 95 -7.42 5.72 -12.86
N ALA A 96 -7.92 6.68 -12.06
CA ALA A 96 -7.67 8.11 -12.26
C ALA A 96 -6.19 8.50 -12.11
N HIS A 97 -5.43 7.77 -11.28
CA HIS A 97 -4.01 8.01 -11.02
C HIS A 97 -3.08 7.05 -11.78
N GLU A 98 -3.64 6.25 -12.70
CA GLU A 98 -2.91 5.30 -13.52
C GLU A 98 -2.02 4.35 -12.70
N VAL A 99 -2.57 3.88 -11.58
CA VAL A 99 -1.92 2.92 -10.69
C VAL A 99 -1.89 1.56 -11.36
N ASP A 100 -0.68 1.05 -11.57
CA ASP A 100 -0.45 -0.29 -12.10
C ASP A 100 -0.28 -1.33 -10.99
N ALA A 101 0.14 -0.88 -9.79
CA ALA A 101 0.33 -1.74 -8.63
C ALA A 101 -0.17 -1.08 -7.33
N PHE A 102 -1.10 -1.75 -6.65
CA PHE A 102 -1.54 -1.46 -5.29
C PHE A 102 -0.80 -2.41 -4.33
N ILE A 103 -0.06 -1.85 -3.39
CA ILE A 103 0.76 -2.59 -2.43
C ILE A 103 0.33 -2.24 -1.02
N TYR A 104 -0.05 -3.23 -0.21
CA TYR A 104 -0.54 -2.97 1.13
C TYR A 104 0.22 -3.78 2.18
N ILE A 105 0.94 -3.07 3.05
CA ILE A 105 1.81 -3.65 4.07
C ILE A 105 1.02 -3.81 5.37
N GLY A 106 0.73 -5.04 5.77
CA GLY A 106 -0.12 -5.30 6.93
C GLY A 106 -0.34 -6.78 7.25
N GLY A 107 -1.20 -7.04 8.23
CA GLY A 107 -1.55 -8.38 8.69
C GLY A 107 -2.79 -8.95 8.00
N ASN A 108 -3.48 -9.89 8.66
CA ASN A 108 -4.65 -10.61 8.14
C ASN A 108 -5.73 -9.69 7.55
N ASP A 109 -6.15 -8.66 8.28
CA ASP A 109 -7.16 -7.70 7.78
C ASP A 109 -6.70 -6.92 6.53
N SER A 110 -5.39 -6.75 6.36
CA SER A 110 -4.82 -6.07 5.19
C SER A 110 -4.73 -7.00 3.99
N ALA A 111 -4.59 -8.31 4.21
CA ALA A 111 -4.72 -9.32 3.18
C ALA A 111 -6.16 -9.40 2.66
N ASP A 112 -7.17 -9.43 3.54
CA ASP A 112 -8.60 -9.34 3.16
C ASP A 112 -8.89 -8.05 2.36
N THR A 113 -8.38 -6.91 2.83
CA THR A 113 -8.48 -5.62 2.09
C THR A 113 -7.89 -5.74 0.69
N SER A 114 -6.69 -6.31 0.56
CA SER A 114 -5.99 -6.49 -0.71
C SER A 114 -6.79 -7.40 -1.65
N GLN A 115 -7.34 -8.49 -1.14
CA GLN A 115 -8.19 -9.40 -1.91
C GLN A 115 -9.43 -8.67 -2.46
N ARG A 116 -10.15 -7.93 -1.62
CA ARG A 116 -11.35 -7.19 -2.04
C ARG A 116 -11.06 -6.14 -3.10
N VAL A 117 -9.93 -5.43 -2.99
CA VAL A 117 -9.49 -4.47 -4.02
C VAL A 117 -9.14 -5.19 -5.33
N ALA A 118 -8.48 -6.35 -5.26
CA ALA A 118 -8.17 -7.15 -6.44
C ALA A 118 -9.44 -7.62 -7.16
N GLU A 119 -10.40 -8.15 -6.40
CA GLU A 119 -11.71 -8.55 -6.92
C GLU A 119 -12.44 -7.36 -7.56
N ALA A 120 -12.53 -6.22 -6.87
CA ALA A 120 -13.20 -5.03 -7.42
C ALA A 120 -12.52 -4.51 -8.70
N ALA A 121 -11.19 -4.54 -8.78
CA ALA A 121 -10.45 -4.15 -9.98
C ALA A 121 -10.75 -5.09 -11.15
N GLN A 122 -10.83 -6.41 -10.90
CA GLN A 122 -11.22 -7.40 -11.92
C GLN A 122 -12.65 -7.15 -12.42
N HIS A 123 -13.62 -6.93 -11.54
CA HIS A 123 -14.99 -6.61 -11.92
C HIS A 123 -15.09 -5.32 -12.75
N SER A 124 -14.20 -4.36 -12.49
CA SER A 124 -14.11 -3.08 -13.23
C SER A 124 -13.27 -3.17 -14.51
N ASN A 125 -12.76 -4.34 -14.88
CA ASN A 125 -11.81 -4.55 -15.98
C ASN A 125 -10.55 -3.65 -15.87
N LEU A 126 -10.17 -3.25 -14.66
CA LEU A 126 -8.96 -2.48 -14.41
C LEU A 126 -7.77 -3.45 -14.29
N ASN A 127 -6.78 -3.27 -15.16
CA ASN A 127 -5.52 -4.02 -15.09
C ASN A 127 -4.64 -3.51 -13.94
N LEU A 128 -5.05 -3.80 -12.70
CA LEU A 128 -4.38 -3.44 -11.46
C LEU A 128 -3.76 -4.68 -10.82
N ARG A 129 -2.46 -4.63 -10.53
CA ARG A 129 -1.79 -5.66 -9.73
C ARG A 129 -1.97 -5.32 -8.25
N VAL A 130 -2.47 -6.27 -7.47
CA VAL A 130 -2.67 -6.07 -6.03
C VAL A 130 -1.77 -7.03 -5.27
N VAL A 131 -0.96 -6.50 -4.36
CA VAL A 131 0.05 -7.27 -3.60
C VAL A 131 -0.04 -6.92 -2.12
N GLY A 132 -0.35 -7.92 -1.30
CA GLY A 132 -0.17 -7.82 0.15
C GLY A 132 1.30 -8.05 0.52
N VAL A 133 1.85 -7.22 1.41
CA VAL A 133 3.18 -7.43 2.00
C VAL A 133 2.97 -7.82 3.46
N PRO A 134 3.33 -9.05 3.86
CA PRO A 134 2.99 -9.58 5.17
C PRO A 134 3.70 -8.80 6.28
N LYS A 135 2.94 -8.43 7.31
CA LYS A 135 3.43 -7.77 8.52
C LYS A 135 2.57 -8.17 9.72
N THR A 136 3.13 -8.94 10.63
CA THR A 136 2.55 -9.26 11.93
C THR A 136 3.67 -9.42 12.97
N ILE A 137 3.45 -8.97 14.21
CA ILE A 137 4.39 -9.27 15.31
C ILE A 137 4.07 -10.63 15.94
N ASP A 138 2.84 -11.11 15.74
CA ASP A 138 2.30 -12.32 16.36
C ASP A 138 2.71 -13.60 15.61
N ASN A 139 3.38 -13.46 14.45
CA ASN A 139 3.73 -14.55 13.53
C ASN A 139 2.56 -15.48 13.18
N ASP A 140 1.38 -14.88 12.95
CA ASP A 140 0.09 -15.55 12.78
C ASP A 140 -0.44 -15.54 11.33
N LEU A 141 0.39 -15.10 10.37
CA LEU A 141 0.03 -15.14 8.96
C LEU A 141 0.29 -16.54 8.38
N ALA A 142 -0.71 -17.10 7.72
CA ALA A 142 -0.54 -18.35 7.00
C ALA A 142 0.32 -18.17 5.73
N GLY A 143 1.04 -19.23 5.34
CA GLY A 143 1.83 -19.25 4.09
C GLY A 143 3.20 -18.58 4.19
N THR A 144 3.63 -18.23 5.40
CA THR A 144 5.01 -17.85 5.74
C THR A 144 5.50 -18.75 6.89
N ASP A 145 6.82 -18.93 6.99
CA ASP A 145 7.49 -19.79 7.99
C ASP A 145 7.14 -19.49 9.46
#